data_AF-A0A7X8ART1-F1
#
_entry.id   AF-A0A7X8ART1-F1
#
_cell.length_a   1.000
_cell.length_b   1.000
_cell.length_c   1.000
_cell.angle_alpha   90.00
_cell.angle_beta   90.00
_cell.angle_gamma   90.00
#
_symmetry.space_group_name_H-M   'P 1'
#
loop_
_entity.id
_entity.type
_entity.pdbx_description
1 polymer ?
#
loop_
_entity_poly.entity_id
_entity_poly.type
_entity_poly.pdbx_seq_one_letter_code
_entity_poly.pdbx_strand_id
1 'polypeptide(L)'
;MINESLFENTGVKNCPLDVDLRFSFPSTNPKGAILLRFARGKIKDSDSLIWETMVKSKKSDFLNNKENIEEWVEKAHSLTHDWFFKMIEGELLRRFE
;
A
#
# COMPACT_ATOMS: atom_id res chain seq x y z
N MET A 1 20.04 0.90 -0.26
CA MET A 1 20.70 1.02 1.06
C MET A 1 21.10 2.50 1.21
N ILE A 2 20.75 3.15 2.31
CA ILE A 2 21.11 4.56 2.54
C ILE A 2 22.63 4.64 2.75
N ASN A 3 23.29 5.63 2.18
CA ASN A 3 24.75 5.79 2.31
C ASN A 3 25.12 6.12 3.77
N GLU A 4 26.04 5.36 4.36
CA GLU A 4 26.45 5.48 5.77
C GLU A 4 27.09 6.85 6.08
N SER A 5 27.70 7.49 5.07
CA SER A 5 28.35 8.80 5.24
C SER A 5 27.40 9.91 5.67
N LEU A 6 26.08 9.72 5.53
CA LEU A 6 25.06 10.67 6.00
C LEU A 6 24.97 10.76 7.53
N PHE A 7 25.48 9.77 8.27
CA PHE A 7 25.36 9.68 9.73
C PHE A 7 26.66 9.98 10.47
N GLU A 8 27.79 9.96 9.76
CA GLU A 8 29.11 10.15 10.36
C GLU A 8 29.31 11.59 10.82
N ASN A 9 29.62 11.78 12.11
CA ASN A 9 29.88 13.10 12.72
C ASN A 9 28.73 14.13 12.59
N THR A 10 27.50 13.70 12.30
CA THR A 10 26.35 14.62 12.14
C THR A 10 25.47 14.74 13.39
N GLY A 11 25.70 13.89 14.40
CA GLY A 11 24.81 13.77 15.56
C GLY A 11 23.50 13.00 15.28
N VAL A 12 23.33 12.49 14.05
CA VAL A 12 22.17 11.68 13.64
C VAL A 12 22.53 10.20 13.76
N LYS A 13 21.68 9.41 14.44
CA LYS A 13 21.85 7.95 14.52
C LYS A 13 21.40 7.30 13.22
N ASN A 14 22.14 6.29 12.75
CA ASN A 14 21.75 5.40 11.66
C ASN A 14 20.68 4.39 12.11
N CYS A 15 19.55 4.90 12.60
CA CYS A 15 18.40 4.14 13.04
C CYS A 15 17.15 4.99 12.75
N PRO A 16 16.33 4.62 11.76
CA PRO A 16 15.16 5.41 11.42
C PRO A 16 14.16 5.40 12.58
N LEU A 17 13.67 6.57 12.97
CA LEU A 17 12.55 6.67 13.92
C LEU A 17 11.24 6.18 13.30
N ASP A 18 11.10 6.39 11.98
CA ASP A 18 9.92 6.02 11.20
C ASP A 18 10.33 5.58 9.79
N VAL A 19 9.49 4.73 9.17
CA VAL A 19 9.65 4.25 7.79
C VAL A 19 8.29 4.22 7.12
N ASP A 20 8.22 4.78 5.90
CA ASP A 20 7.01 4.79 5.07
C ASP A 20 7.39 4.54 3.60
N LEU A 21 7.19 3.30 3.15
CA LEU A 21 7.42 2.89 1.78
C LEU A 21 6.10 2.94 1.01
N ARG A 22 6.03 3.76 -0.03
CA ARG A 22 4.83 3.94 -0.86
C ARG A 22 5.15 3.70 -2.33
N PHE A 23 4.45 2.76 -2.94
CA PHE A 23 4.56 2.44 -4.35
C PHE A 23 3.22 2.67 -5.02
N SER A 24 3.20 3.43 -6.11
CA SER A 24 1.98 3.73 -6.87
C SER A 24 2.18 3.27 -8.30
N PHE A 25 1.30 2.38 -8.76
CA PHE A 25 1.34 1.81 -10.09
C PHE A 25 0.08 2.22 -10.86
N PRO A 26 0.19 2.64 -12.13
CA PRO A 26 -0.99 2.94 -12.93
C PRO A 26 -1.83 1.68 -13.13
N SER A 27 -3.14 1.79 -12.90
CA SER A 27 -4.09 0.73 -13.22
C SER A 27 -4.92 1.13 -14.44
N THR A 28 -4.95 0.27 -15.44
CA THR A 28 -5.78 0.43 -16.64
C THR A 28 -7.18 -0.13 -16.43
N ASN A 29 -7.35 -1.09 -15.52
CA ASN A 29 -8.62 -1.72 -15.16
C ASN A 29 -8.62 -2.16 -13.69
N PRO A 30 -9.33 -1.46 -12.79
CA PRO A 30 -10.09 -0.24 -13.05
C PRO A 30 -9.16 0.97 -13.29
N LYS A 31 -9.61 1.97 -14.07
CA LYS A 31 -8.82 3.18 -14.38
C LYS A 31 -8.42 3.92 -13.09
N GLY A 32 -7.13 4.11 -12.88
CA GLY A 32 -6.62 4.80 -11.70
C GLY A 32 -5.17 4.47 -11.38
N ALA A 33 -4.89 4.27 -10.10
CA ALA A 33 -3.64 3.72 -9.61
C ALA A 33 -3.89 2.81 -8.42
N ILE A 34 -3.10 1.75 -8.31
CA ILE A 34 -3.01 0.93 -7.10
C ILE A 34 -1.81 1.38 -6.29
N LEU A 35 -2.05 1.59 -5.00
CA LEU A 35 -1.08 1.95 -3.98
C LEU A 35 -0.78 0.72 -3.15
N LEU A 36 0.51 0.43 -2.98
CA LEU A 36 1.04 -0.50 -1.98
C LEU A 36 1.86 0.30 -0.98
N ARG A 37 1.53 0.19 0.31
CA ARG A 37 2.23 0.91 1.37
C ARG A 37 2.61 0.00 2.52
N PHE A 38 3.85 0.14 2.98
CA PHE A 38 4.37 -0.44 4.21
C PHE A 38 4.86 0.67 5.11
N ALA A 39 4.28 0.80 6.30
CA ALA A 39 4.65 1.86 7.23
C ALA A 39 4.70 1.35 8.66
N ARG A 40 5.52 1.97 9.51
CA ARG A 40 5.38 1.80 10.96
C ARG A 40 4.10 2.50 11.42
N GLY A 41 3.35 1.87 12.30
CA GLY A 41 2.19 2.45 12.95
C GLY A 41 2.02 1.93 14.37
N LYS A 42 0.93 2.32 15.02
CA LYS A 42 0.54 1.82 16.34
C LYS A 42 -0.86 1.26 16.30
N ILE A 43 -1.05 0.04 16.78
CA ILE A 43 -2.37 -0.58 17.00
C ILE A 43 -2.47 -0.89 18.48
N LYS A 44 -3.48 -0.32 19.17
CA LYS A 44 -3.66 -0.47 20.62
C LYS A 44 -2.37 -0.19 21.41
N ASP A 45 -1.74 0.95 21.10
CA ASP A 45 -0.47 1.44 21.66
C ASP A 45 0.78 0.57 21.42
N SER A 46 0.65 -0.55 20.72
CA SER A 46 1.78 -1.40 20.33
C SER A 46 2.30 -1.02 18.95
N ASP A 47 3.63 -0.99 18.79
CA ASP A 47 4.27 -0.85 17.47
C ASP A 47 3.77 -1.95 16.53
N SER A 48 3.44 -1.57 15.30
CA SER A 48 2.87 -2.47 14.30
C SER A 48 3.37 -2.11 12.91
N LEU A 49 3.51 -3.11 12.05
CA LEU A 49 3.67 -2.90 10.62
C LEU A 49 2.28 -2.70 10.00
N ILE A 50 2.04 -1.54 9.42
CA ILE A 50 0.84 -1.26 8.63
C ILE A 50 1.14 -1.62 7.19
N TRP A 51 0.31 -2.51 6.66
CA TRP A 51 0.32 -2.89 5.26
C TRP A 51 -1.03 -2.51 4.64
N GLU A 52 -0.97 -1.71 3.59
CA GLU A 52 -2.14 -1.17 2.90
C GLU A 52 -2.07 -1.47 1.38
N THR A 53 -3.17 -1.98 0.84
CA THR A 53 -3.47 -1.98 -0.60
C THR A 53 -4.66 -1.08 -0.87
N MET A 54 -4.51 -0.10 -1.75
CA MET A 54 -5.58 0.86 -2.04
C MET A 54 -5.63 1.19 -3.52
N VAL A 55 -6.80 1.11 -4.12
CA VAL A 55 -7.03 1.58 -5.49
C VAL A 55 -7.65 2.97 -5.45
N LYS A 56 -7.06 3.92 -6.18
CA LYS A 56 -7.50 5.31 -6.28
C LYS A 56 -7.84 5.66 -7.72
N SER A 57 -8.97 6.30 -7.96
CA SER A 57 -9.28 6.90 -9.27
C SER A 57 -8.35 8.10 -9.53
N LYS A 58 -7.81 8.22 -10.74
CA LYS A 58 -6.95 9.37 -11.13
C LYS A 58 -7.72 10.58 -11.68
N LYS A 59 -9.00 10.42 -12.01
CA LYS A 59 -9.87 11.50 -12.52
C LYS A 59 -11.33 11.06 -12.48
N SER A 60 -12.26 11.97 -12.17
CA SER A 60 -13.70 11.68 -12.01
C SER A 60 -14.47 11.54 -13.32
N ASP A 61 -13.84 11.80 -14.47
CA ASP A 61 -14.54 11.90 -15.77
C ASP A 61 -15.28 10.60 -16.18
N PHE A 62 -14.86 9.44 -15.66
CA PHE A 62 -15.54 8.15 -15.89
C PHE A 62 -16.48 7.73 -14.74
N LEU A 63 -16.45 8.43 -13.60
CA LEU A 63 -17.32 8.23 -12.44
C LEU A 63 -18.49 9.22 -12.49
N ASN A 64 -19.17 9.27 -13.64
CA ASN A 64 -20.18 10.28 -13.94
C ASN A 64 -21.63 9.83 -13.70
N ASN A 65 -21.85 8.55 -13.41
CA ASN A 65 -23.14 8.00 -13.02
C ASN A 65 -22.94 6.89 -11.97
N LYS A 66 -24.05 6.48 -11.35
CA LYS A 66 -24.06 5.50 -10.27
C LYS A 66 -23.54 4.14 -10.74
N GLU A 67 -23.98 3.68 -11.90
CA GLU A 67 -23.62 2.38 -12.46
C GLU A 67 -22.11 2.26 -12.70
N ASN A 68 -21.48 3.30 -13.24
CA ASN A 68 -20.04 3.37 -13.46
C ASN A 68 -19.25 3.43 -12.15
N ILE A 69 -19.80 4.07 -11.12
CA ILE A 69 -19.21 4.08 -9.78
C ILE A 69 -19.26 2.67 -9.17
N GLU A 70 -20.41 2.00 -9.23
CA GLU A 70 -20.58 0.63 -8.72
C GLU A 70 -19.64 -0.34 -9.44
N GLU A 71 -19.60 -0.31 -10.77
CA GLU A 71 -18.69 -1.16 -11.56
C GLU A 71 -17.21 -0.90 -11.22
N TRP A 72 -16.83 0.37 -11.04
CA TRP A 72 -15.46 0.71 -10.68
C TRP A 72 -15.09 0.22 -9.28
N VAL A 73 -15.99 0.38 -8.29
CA VAL A 73 -15.78 -0.07 -6.91
C VAL A 73 -15.61 -1.58 -6.85
N GLU A 74 -16.43 -2.34 -7.57
CA GLU A 74 -16.31 -3.80 -7.65
C GLU A 74 -14.96 -4.24 -8.25
N LYS A 75 -14.53 -3.59 -9.32
CA LYS A 75 -13.22 -3.85 -9.94
C LYS A 75 -12.06 -3.43 -9.03
N ALA A 76 -12.21 -2.33 -8.31
CA ALA A 76 -11.20 -1.84 -7.35
C ALA A 76 -11.05 -2.82 -6.19
N HIS A 77 -12.18 -3.28 -5.63
CA HIS A 77 -12.21 -4.30 -4.59
C HIS A 77 -11.53 -5.59 -5.06
N SER A 78 -11.93 -6.10 -6.22
CA SER A 78 -11.34 -7.31 -6.82
C SER A 78 -9.82 -7.19 -7.01
N LEU A 79 -9.34 -6.04 -7.49
CA LEU A 79 -7.91 -5.80 -7.66
C LEU A 79 -7.16 -5.74 -6.31
N THR A 80 -7.72 -5.06 -5.31
CA THR A 80 -7.10 -5.02 -3.97
C THR A 80 -7.05 -6.41 -3.32
N HIS A 81 -8.09 -7.22 -3.51
CA HIS A 81 -8.19 -8.58 -3.01
C HIS A 81 -7.14 -9.48 -3.69
N ASP A 82 -7.06 -9.46 -5.01
CA ASP A 82 -6.06 -10.21 -5.79
C ASP A 82 -4.63 -9.89 -5.34
N TRP A 83 -4.29 -8.60 -5.20
CA TRP A 83 -2.97 -8.17 -4.74
C TRP A 83 -2.68 -8.62 -3.32
N PHE A 84 -3.63 -8.46 -2.40
CA PHE A 84 -3.47 -8.90 -1.02
C PHE A 84 -3.15 -10.40 -0.97
N PHE A 85 -3.97 -11.24 -1.62
CA PHE A 85 -3.77 -12.69 -1.60
C PHE A 85 -2.47 -13.15 -2.25
N LYS A 86 -2.10 -12.58 -3.42
CA LYS A 86 -0.82 -12.88 -4.07
C LYS A 86 0.40 -12.54 -3.22
N MET A 87 0.31 -11.51 -2.37
CA MET A 87 1.41 -11.11 -1.51
C MET A 87 1.51 -11.94 -0.22
N ILE A 88 0.40 -12.51 0.26
CA ILE A 88 0.41 -13.41 1.42
C ILE A 88 0.58 -14.89 1.03
N GLU A 89 0.38 -15.24 -0.24
CA GLU A 89 0.53 -16.60 -0.76
C GLU A 89 1.88 -17.21 -0.35
N GLY A 90 1.87 -18.49 0.02
CA GLY A 90 3.05 -19.19 0.50
C GLY A 90 3.17 -19.23 2.02
N GLU A 91 4.24 -18.68 2.60
CA GLU A 91 4.52 -18.84 4.04
C GLU A 91 3.55 -18.07 4.94
N LEU A 92 3.10 -16.88 4.54
CA LEU A 92 2.21 -16.08 5.37
C LEU A 92 0.80 -16.70 5.43
N LEU A 93 0.26 -17.12 4.29
CA LEU A 93 -1.05 -17.75 4.19
C LEU A 93 -1.12 -19.05 5.01
N ARG A 94 -0.08 -19.88 4.95
CA ARG A 94 0.02 -21.12 5.75
C ARG A 94 -0.03 -20.93 7.27
N ARG A 95 0.16 -19.71 7.78
CA ARG A 95 0.05 -19.42 9.22
C ARG A 95 -1.39 -19.14 9.67
N PHE A 96 -2.31 -19.00 8.73
CA PHE A 96 -3.74 -18.76 8.98
C PHE A 96 -4.63 -19.97 8.63
N GLU A 97 -4.04 -21.04 8.10
CA GLU A 97 -4.62 -22.39 7.94
C GLU A 97 -4.18 -23.30 9.08
#